data_AF-A0A4Y2DI64-F1
#
_entry.id   AF-A0A4Y2DI64-F1
#
_cell.length_a   1.000
_cell.length_b   1.000
_cell.length_c   1.000
_cell.angle_alpha   90.00
_cell.angle_beta   90.00
_cell.angle_gamma   90.00
#
_symmetry.space_group_name_H-M   'P 1'
#
loop_
_entity.id
_entity.type
_entity.pdbx_description
1 polymer ?
#
loop_
_entity_poly.entity_id
_entity_poly.type
_entity_poly.pdbx_seq_one_letter_code
_entity_poly.pdbx_strand_id
1 'polypeptide(L)'
;MIRTESPNHILLYRQLFHQYIVDMRAKIESERLLYIKLNQQKLRVKDTLSERCHNQRYGNITHIGRMVILPETYISSPRHMHEYAQDAMTYVRSYGRPDLFIIFRCNTAWSKIKEELAHRQLPEDRHDLIARVFRQKLIKLTDIVTKSCIYGEVNC
;
A
#
# COMPACT_ATOMS: atom_id res chain seq x y z
N MET A 1 -6.15 -12.95 13.40
CA MET A 1 -6.21 -13.76 14.62
C MET A 1 -4.94 -14.59 14.70
N ILE A 2 -3.88 -14.09 15.34
CA ILE A 2 -2.63 -14.85 15.54
C ILE A 2 -2.83 -15.62 16.84
N ARG A 3 -2.91 -16.95 16.76
CA ARG A 3 -3.01 -17.81 17.94
C ARG A 3 -1.66 -17.78 18.65
N THR A 4 -1.64 -17.32 19.89
CA THR A 4 -0.42 -17.18 20.71
C THR A 4 0.17 -18.53 21.13
N GLU A 5 -0.63 -19.59 21.11
CA GLU A 5 -0.24 -20.90 21.65
C GLU A 5 0.19 -21.92 20.58
N SER A 6 0.04 -21.60 19.28
CA SER A 6 0.43 -22.52 18.20
C SER A 6 1.52 -21.90 17.30
N PRO A 7 2.68 -22.55 17.12
CA PRO A 7 3.70 -22.07 16.20
C PRO A 7 3.15 -22.05 14.77
N ASN A 8 3.30 -20.92 14.07
CA ASN A 8 2.90 -20.83 12.67
C ASN A 8 3.98 -21.45 11.79
N HIS A 9 3.83 -22.75 11.50
CA HIS A 9 4.80 -23.52 10.73
C HIS A 9 5.05 -22.97 9.33
N ILE A 10 4.06 -22.28 8.74
CA ILE A 10 4.17 -21.69 7.40
C ILE A 10 5.36 -20.71 7.33
N LEU A 11 5.63 -19.97 8.42
CA LEU A 11 6.71 -18.98 8.49
C LEU A 11 8.11 -19.60 8.56
N LEU A 12 8.22 -20.92 8.71
CA LEU A 12 9.51 -21.62 8.80
C LEU A 12 10.05 -22.06 7.43
N TYR A 13 9.21 -22.09 6.40
CA TYR A 13 9.53 -22.63 5.07
C TYR A 13 10.24 -21.64 4.13
N ARG A 14 10.72 -20.50 4.65
CA ARG A 14 11.61 -19.54 3.94
C ARG A 14 11.10 -19.17 2.53
N GLN A 15 11.88 -19.44 1.49
CA GLN A 15 11.55 -19.13 0.09
C GLN A 15 10.23 -19.74 -0.38
N LEU A 16 9.87 -20.94 0.08
CA LEU A 16 8.60 -21.58 -0.30
C LEU A 16 7.39 -20.77 0.20
N PHE A 17 7.51 -20.17 1.39
CA PHE A 17 6.49 -19.27 1.91
C PHE A 17 6.37 -17.99 1.08
N HIS A 18 7.50 -17.43 0.63
CA HIS A 18 7.48 -16.23 -0.23
C HIS A 18 6.78 -16.51 -1.55
N GLN A 19 7.12 -17.62 -2.20
CA GLN A 19 6.45 -18.04 -3.44
C GLN A 19 4.95 -18.21 -3.21
N TYR A 20 4.56 -18.89 -2.13
CA TYR A 20 3.15 -19.06 -1.78
C TYR A 20 2.42 -17.71 -1.61
N ILE A 21 3.01 -16.74 -0.91
CA ILE A 21 2.38 -15.41 -0.75
C ILE A 21 2.20 -14.72 -2.10
N VAL A 22 3.24 -14.72 -2.94
CA VAL A 22 3.21 -14.06 -4.25
C VAL A 22 2.15 -14.71 -5.14
N ASP A 23 2.10 -16.04 -5.20
CA ASP A 23 1.12 -16.79 -5.97
C ASP A 23 -0.31 -16.53 -5.48
N MET A 24 -0.53 -16.54 -4.17
CA MET A 24 -1.84 -16.21 -3.60
C MET A 24 -2.23 -14.76 -3.90
N ARG A 25 -1.29 -13.82 -3.82
CA ARG A 25 -1.56 -12.42 -4.14
C ARG A 25 -1.93 -12.25 -5.62
N ALA A 26 -1.22 -12.93 -6.53
CA ALA A 26 -1.51 -12.89 -7.96
C ALA A 26 -2.92 -13.43 -8.26
N LYS A 27 -3.33 -14.52 -7.61
CA LYS A 27 -4.70 -15.07 -7.72
C LYS A 27 -5.76 -14.07 -7.24
N ILE A 28 -5.56 -13.49 -6.06
CA ILE A 28 -6.48 -12.50 -5.49
C ILE A 28 -6.59 -11.26 -6.39
N GLU A 29 -5.46 -10.74 -6.89
CA GLU A 29 -5.47 -9.59 -7.79
C GLU A 29 -6.15 -9.89 -9.13
N SER A 30 -5.95 -11.11 -9.67
CA SER A 30 -6.61 -11.54 -10.90
C SER A 30 -8.13 -11.57 -10.73
N GLU A 31 -8.63 -12.15 -9.65
CA GLU A 31 -10.06 -12.18 -9.32
C GLU A 31 -10.62 -10.77 -9.08
N ARG A 32 -9.87 -9.91 -8.39
CA ARG A 32 -10.27 -8.52 -8.14
C ARG A 32 -10.40 -7.73 -9.45
N LEU A 33 -9.44 -7.89 -10.37
CA LEU A 33 -9.49 -7.26 -11.69
C LEU A 33 -10.63 -7.82 -12.55
N LEU A 34 -10.86 -9.13 -12.50
CA LEU A 34 -11.99 -9.76 -13.18
C LEU A 34 -13.33 -9.22 -12.65
N TYR A 35 -13.47 -9.10 -11.33
CA TYR A 35 -14.65 -8.50 -10.70
C TYR A 35 -14.89 -7.07 -11.19
N ILE A 36 -13.84 -6.23 -11.20
CA ILE A 36 -13.91 -4.85 -11.70
C ILE A 36 -14.32 -4.82 -13.17
N LYS A 37 -13.76 -5.70 -14.01
CA LYS A 37 -14.08 -5.81 -15.43
C LYS A 37 -15.55 -6.17 -15.67
N LEU A 38 -16.11 -7.10 -14.89
CA LEU A 38 -17.47 -7.59 -15.04
C LEU A 38 -18.52 -6.63 -14.45
N ASN A 39 -18.20 -5.92 -13.37
CA ASN A 39 -19.16 -5.11 -12.59
C ASN A 39 -19.04 -3.60 -12.80
N GLN A 40 -18.47 -3.14 -13.92
CA GLN A 40 -18.26 -1.71 -14.25
C GLN A 40 -19.51 -0.83 -14.06
N GLN A 41 -20.69 -1.31 -14.43
CA GLN A 41 -21.95 -0.56 -14.29
C GLN A 41 -22.35 -0.38 -12.81
N LYS A 42 -22.17 -1.42 -11.99
CA LYS A 42 -22.50 -1.36 -10.55
C LYS A 42 -21.55 -0.44 -9.79
N LEU A 43 -20.29 -0.41 -10.20
CA LEU A 43 -19.26 0.43 -9.59
C LEU A 43 -19.39 1.91 -9.97
N ARG A 44 -20.33 2.28 -10.86
CA ARG A 44 -20.54 3.65 -11.37
C ARG A 44 -19.25 4.36 -11.83
N VAL A 45 -18.22 3.59 -12.20
CA VAL A 45 -16.92 4.14 -12.61
C VAL A 45 -17.11 5.06 -13.80
N LYS A 46 -18.09 4.74 -14.66
CA LYS A 46 -18.44 5.45 -15.89
C LYS A 46 -18.95 6.89 -15.73
N ASP A 47 -19.47 7.26 -14.58
CA ASP A 47 -20.21 8.53 -14.41
C ASP A 47 -19.33 9.67 -13.89
N THR A 48 -18.04 9.43 -13.61
CA THR A 48 -17.13 10.46 -13.11
C THR A 48 -16.69 11.38 -14.25
N LEU A 49 -16.84 12.69 -14.07
CA LEU A 49 -16.61 13.76 -15.07
C LEU A 49 -15.27 13.69 -15.84
N SER A 50 -14.25 13.06 -15.25
CA SER A 50 -12.94 12.78 -15.87
C SER A 50 -13.03 11.94 -17.16
N GLU A 51 -14.05 11.08 -17.30
CA GLU A 51 -14.22 10.21 -18.47
C GLU A 51 -14.67 10.91 -19.75
N ARG A 52 -15.49 11.97 -19.65
CA ARG A 52 -15.89 12.76 -20.83
C ARG A 52 -14.65 13.34 -21.53
N CYS A 53 -13.67 13.79 -20.75
CA CYS A 53 -12.43 14.35 -21.27
C CYS A 53 -11.49 13.30 -21.89
N HIS A 54 -11.49 12.05 -21.40
CA HIS A 54 -10.61 11.00 -21.94
C HIS A 54 -11.18 10.38 -23.23
N ASN A 55 -12.49 10.13 -23.27
CA ASN A 55 -13.19 9.60 -24.44
C ASN A 55 -13.19 10.58 -25.63
N GLN A 56 -13.06 11.88 -25.37
CA GLN A 56 -12.97 12.89 -26.43
C GLN A 56 -11.56 13.03 -27.02
N ARG A 57 -10.52 12.60 -26.30
CA ARG A 57 -9.12 12.60 -26.77
C ARG A 57 -8.77 11.39 -27.64
N TYR A 58 -9.40 10.25 -27.36
CA TYR A 58 -9.23 9.00 -28.10
C TYR A 58 -10.45 8.83 -29.03
N GLY A 59 -10.41 9.46 -30.20
CA GLY A 59 -11.48 9.34 -31.21
C GLY A 59 -11.82 7.89 -31.56
N ASN A 60 -13.01 7.65 -32.14
CA ASN A 60 -13.62 6.34 -32.40
C ASN A 60 -12.62 5.18 -32.67
N ILE A 61 -12.27 4.46 -31.60
CA ILE A 61 -11.46 3.24 -31.67
C ILE A 61 -12.41 2.06 -31.56
N THR A 62 -12.91 1.60 -32.70
CA THR A 62 -13.81 0.44 -32.79
C THR A 62 -13.05 -0.91 -32.76
N HIS A 63 -11.71 -0.89 -32.79
CA HIS A 63 -10.88 -2.09 -32.95
C HIS A 63 -9.93 -2.43 -31.77
N ILE A 64 -9.90 -1.63 -30.70
CA ILE A 64 -9.13 -1.96 -29.49
C ILE A 64 -10.12 -2.52 -28.47
N GLY A 65 -9.74 -3.59 -27.77
CA GLY A 65 -10.61 -4.33 -26.86
C GLY A 65 -11.37 -3.47 -25.84
N ARG A 66 -12.36 -4.06 -25.17
CA ARG A 66 -13.23 -3.34 -24.22
C ARG A 66 -12.40 -2.58 -23.16
N MET A 67 -12.48 -1.26 -23.18
CA MET A 67 -11.87 -0.39 -22.18
C MET A 67 -12.46 -0.71 -20.80
N VAL A 68 -11.60 -1.05 -19.84
CA VAL A 68 -11.96 -1.28 -18.44
C VAL A 68 -11.33 -0.18 -17.62
N ILE A 69 -12.16 0.48 -16.83
CA ILE A 69 -11.71 1.62 -16.04
C ILE A 69 -11.55 1.16 -14.61
N LEU A 70 -10.36 1.39 -14.06
CA LEU A 70 -10.04 1.02 -12.69
C LEU A 70 -10.59 2.10 -11.74
N PRO A 71 -11.27 1.70 -10.65
CA PRO A 71 -11.73 2.63 -9.64
C PRO A 71 -10.55 3.23 -8.86
N GLU A 72 -10.79 4.37 -8.21
CA GLU A 72 -9.86 5.06 -7.31
C GLU A 72 -9.38 4.19 -6.14
N THR A 73 -10.24 3.29 -5.67
CA THR A 73 -9.91 2.30 -4.63
C THR A 73 -8.91 1.24 -5.09
N TYR A 74 -8.60 1.16 -6.38
CA TYR A 74 -7.55 0.30 -6.89
C TYR A 74 -6.20 1.00 -6.76
N ILE A 75 -5.39 0.51 -5.82
CA ILE A 75 -4.04 1.03 -5.53
C ILE A 75 -3.20 1.02 -6.81
N SER A 76 -2.45 2.10 -7.02
CA SER A 76 -1.62 2.32 -8.21
C SER A 76 -2.37 2.48 -9.53
N SER A 77 -3.70 2.60 -9.52
CA SER A 77 -4.41 3.07 -10.71
C SER A 77 -4.11 4.55 -10.99
N PRO A 78 -4.22 5.01 -12.25
CA PRO A 78 -4.09 6.43 -12.57
C PRO A 78 -5.04 7.31 -11.76
N ARG A 79 -6.25 6.83 -11.47
CA ARG A 79 -7.23 7.57 -10.66
C ARG A 79 -6.83 7.67 -9.20
N HIS A 80 -6.37 6.55 -8.62
CA HIS A 80 -5.82 6.53 -7.28
C HIS A 80 -4.70 7.57 -7.13
N MET A 81 -3.72 7.58 -8.03
CA MET A 81 -2.63 8.56 -7.98
C MET A 81 -3.14 10.00 -8.15
N HIS A 82 -4.14 10.22 -9.00
CA HIS A 82 -4.72 11.54 -9.22
C HIS A 82 -5.47 12.06 -7.99
N GLU A 83 -6.28 11.23 -7.34
CA GLU A 83 -7.00 11.56 -6.11
C GLU A 83 -6.01 11.91 -4.99
N TYR A 84 -4.98 11.08 -4.76
CA TYR A 84 -3.93 11.38 -3.77
C TYR A 84 -3.20 12.69 -4.05
N ALA A 85 -3.00 13.04 -5.32
CA ALA A 85 -2.41 14.32 -5.69
C ALA A 85 -3.36 15.48 -5.38
N GLN A 86 -4.66 15.34 -5.66
CA GLN A 86 -5.66 16.36 -5.33
C GLN A 86 -5.81 16.55 -3.81
N ASP A 87 -5.80 15.45 -3.05
CA ASP A 87 -5.83 15.48 -1.59
C ASP A 87 -4.61 16.21 -1.03
N ALA A 88 -3.41 15.88 -1.53
CA ALA A 88 -2.17 16.55 -1.14
C ALA A 88 -2.22 18.06 -1.45
N MET A 89 -2.75 18.45 -2.62
CA MET A 89 -2.93 19.87 -2.98
C MET A 89 -3.95 20.56 -2.06
N THR A 90 -4.97 19.84 -1.61
CA THR A 90 -5.96 20.34 -0.65
C THR A 90 -5.31 20.60 0.71
N TYR A 91 -4.50 19.65 1.21
CA TYR A 91 -3.70 19.84 2.43
C TYR A 91 -2.75 21.04 2.33
N VAL A 92 -2.05 21.19 1.20
CA VAL A 92 -1.13 22.34 1.01
C VAL A 92 -1.89 23.65 0.96
N ARG A 93 -3.09 23.67 0.38
CA ARG A 93 -3.93 24.86 0.34
C ARG A 93 -4.45 25.25 1.73
N SER A 94 -4.81 24.29 2.59
CA SER A 94 -5.38 24.55 3.90
C SER A 94 -4.33 24.80 4.99
N TYR A 95 -3.21 24.07 4.97
CA TYR A 95 -2.18 24.10 6.02
C TYR A 95 -0.84 24.69 5.56
N GLY A 96 -0.70 25.03 4.27
CA GLY A 96 0.55 25.53 3.71
C GLY A 96 1.50 24.43 3.23
N ARG A 97 2.68 24.83 2.77
CA ARG A 97 3.68 23.90 2.24
C ARG A 97 4.30 23.06 3.36
N PRO A 98 4.57 21.76 3.16
CA PRO A 98 5.28 20.96 4.15
C PRO A 98 6.69 21.51 4.42
N ASP A 99 7.06 21.56 5.69
CA ASP A 99 8.40 21.99 6.14
C ASP A 99 9.42 20.85 6.17
N LEU A 100 8.95 19.61 6.42
CA LEU A 100 9.80 18.44 6.60
C LEU A 100 9.42 17.32 5.63
N PHE A 101 10.44 16.71 5.03
CA PHE A 101 10.30 15.47 4.26
C PHE A 101 11.19 14.39 4.89
N ILE A 102 10.58 13.45 5.62
CA ILE A 102 11.29 12.43 6.39
C ILE A 102 11.25 11.09 5.66
N ILE A 103 12.42 10.56 5.32
CA ILE A 103 12.56 9.21 4.75
C ILE A 103 12.99 8.25 5.86
N PHE A 104 12.09 7.35 6.27
CA PHE A 104 12.40 6.30 7.24
C PHE A 104 12.67 4.96 6.54
N ARG A 105 13.91 4.47 6.59
CA ARG A 105 14.31 3.21 5.96
C ARG A 105 14.39 2.08 6.98
N CYS A 106 13.96 0.89 6.56
CA CYS A 106 14.13 -0.31 7.36
C CYS A 106 15.60 -0.75 7.38
N ASN A 107 16.08 -1.20 8.55
CA ASN A 107 17.40 -1.81 8.68
C ASN A 107 17.25 -3.24 9.21
N THR A 108 17.64 -4.22 8.39
CA THR A 108 17.57 -5.65 8.73
C THR A 108 18.55 -6.06 9.84
N ALA A 109 19.55 -5.23 10.14
CA ALA A 109 20.53 -5.48 11.20
C ALA A 109 20.05 -5.06 12.60
N TRP A 110 18.82 -4.57 12.78
CA TRP A 110 18.27 -4.25 14.09
C TRP A 110 18.27 -5.46 15.03
N SER A 111 18.71 -5.27 16.29
CA SER A 111 18.88 -6.35 17.26
C SER A 111 17.60 -7.17 17.47
N LYS A 112 16.45 -6.48 17.58
CA LYS A 112 15.12 -7.10 17.68
C LYS A 112 14.80 -8.09 16.56
N ILE A 113 15.33 -7.87 15.36
CA ILE A 113 15.15 -8.81 14.25
C ILE A 113 16.03 -10.03 14.50
N LYS A 114 17.32 -9.81 14.81
CA LYS A 114 18.29 -10.89 15.05
C LYS A 114 17.92 -11.78 16.24
N GLU A 115 17.37 -11.21 17.30
CA GLU A 115 16.94 -11.91 18.53
C GLU A 115 15.76 -12.85 18.28
N GLU A 116 14.88 -12.52 17.34
CA GLU A 116 13.64 -13.26 17.04
C GLU A 116 13.80 -14.27 15.88
N LEU A 117 14.99 -14.35 15.27
CA LEU A 117 15.27 -15.31 14.20
C LEU A 117 15.50 -16.71 14.78
N ALA A 118 14.86 -17.71 14.17
CA ALA A 118 15.11 -19.10 14.53
C ALA A 118 16.48 -19.58 14.01
N HIS A 119 16.95 -20.74 14.50
CA HIS A 119 18.24 -21.30 14.10
C HIS A 119 18.36 -21.42 12.57
N ARG A 120 19.45 -20.86 12.01
CA ARG A 120 19.77 -20.80 10.57
C ARG A 120 18.82 -19.96 9.70
N GLN A 121 17.90 -19.18 10.27
CA GLN A 121 17.11 -18.22 9.48
C GLN A 121 17.90 -16.93 9.22
N LEU A 122 17.74 -16.38 8.02
CA LEU A 122 18.22 -15.04 7.70
C LEU A 122 17.07 -14.03 7.86
N PRO A 123 17.36 -12.73 8.09
CA PRO A 123 16.34 -11.68 8.11
C PRO A 123 15.45 -11.71 6.87
N GLU A 124 16.04 -12.00 5.71
CA GLU A 124 15.35 -12.11 4.42
C GLU A 124 14.26 -13.18 4.42
N ASP A 125 14.44 -14.27 5.18
CA ASP A 125 13.46 -15.36 5.28
C ASP A 125 12.21 -14.97 6.10
N ARG A 126 12.26 -13.85 6.84
CA ARG A 126 11.25 -13.43 7.81
C ARG A 126 10.78 -11.99 7.58
N HIS A 127 10.21 -11.76 6.41
CA HIS A 127 9.61 -10.46 6.06
C HIS A 127 8.54 -9.99 7.05
N ASP A 128 7.82 -10.92 7.71
CA ASP A 128 6.85 -10.61 8.75
C ASP A 128 7.50 -9.92 9.97
N LEU A 129 8.66 -10.41 10.41
CA LEU A 129 9.42 -9.81 11.52
C LEU A 129 9.93 -8.43 11.13
N ILE A 130 10.52 -8.31 9.93
CA ILE A 130 11.02 -7.03 9.40
C ILE A 130 9.89 -6.00 9.38
N ALA A 131 8.74 -6.34 8.79
CA ALA A 131 7.59 -5.45 8.69
C ALA A 131 7.03 -5.05 10.06
N ARG A 132 6.96 -5.99 11.02
CA ARG A 132 6.51 -5.72 12.39
C ARG A 132 7.45 -4.78 13.14
N VAL A 133 8.74 -5.04 13.12
CA VAL A 133 9.75 -4.19 13.77
C VAL A 133 9.79 -2.81 13.13
N PHE A 134 9.73 -2.75 11.79
CA PHE A 134 9.63 -1.48 11.06
C PHE A 134 8.41 -0.68 11.48
N ARG A 135 7.22 -1.30 11.50
CA ARG A 135 5.97 -0.65 11.94
C ARG A 135 6.07 -0.13 13.36
N GLN A 136 6.61 -0.91 14.29
CA GLN A 136 6.79 -0.48 15.69
C GLN A 136 7.72 0.73 15.79
N LYS A 137 8.83 0.75 15.05
CA LYS A 137 9.76 1.89 15.03
C LYS A 137 9.15 3.11 14.36
N LEU A 138 8.39 2.92 13.28
CA LEU A 138 7.67 3.98 12.59
C LEU A 138 6.66 4.65 13.53
N ILE A 139 5.84 3.87 14.25
CA ILE A 139 4.88 4.41 15.23
C ILE A 139 5.61 5.23 16.31
N LYS A 140 6.72 4.71 16.84
CA LYS A 140 7.53 5.47 17.81
C LYS A 140 8.08 6.77 17.23
N LEU A 141 8.53 6.77 15.98
CA LEU A 141 9.00 7.99 15.32
C LEU A 141 7.85 8.99 15.14
N THR A 142 6.67 8.54 14.70
CA THR A 142 5.48 9.39 14.58
C THR A 142 5.07 9.97 15.92
N ASP A 143 5.09 9.18 16.99
CA ASP A 143 4.81 9.64 18.36
C ASP A 143 5.82 10.71 18.80
N ILE A 144 7.11 10.53 18.52
CA ILE A 144 8.15 11.50 18.86
C ILE A 144 7.92 12.81 18.10
N VAL A 145 7.62 12.74 16.80
CA VAL A 145 7.39 13.93 15.97
C VAL A 145 6.14 14.69 16.40
N THR A 146 5.06 13.99 16.74
CA THR A 146 3.75 14.61 17.00
C THR A 146 3.47 14.91 18.47
N LYS A 147 4.02 14.13 19.41
CA LYS A 147 3.70 14.24 20.86
C LYS A 147 4.84 14.82 21.69
N SER A 148 6.09 14.71 21.25
CA SER A 148 7.23 15.23 22.01
C SER A 148 7.49 16.73 21.77
N CYS A 149 6.61 17.41 21.01
CA CYS A 149 6.66 18.85 20.71
C CYS A 149 8.03 19.35 20.20
N ILE A 150 8.82 18.49 19.56
CA ILE A 150 10.20 18.81 19.10
C ILE A 150 10.18 19.95 18.06
N TYR A 151 9.12 20.02 17.27
CA TYR A 151 8.93 21.03 16.22
C TYR A 151 7.85 22.07 16.58
N GLY A 152 7.46 22.15 17.86
CA GLY A 152 6.34 22.96 18.33
C GLY A 152 5.03 22.17 18.46
N GLU A 153 3.96 22.88 18.80
CA GLU A 153 2.62 22.30 18.91
C GLU A 153 2.06 21.93 17.53
N VAL A 154 1.42 20.77 17.44
CA VAL A 154 0.79 20.32 16.20
C VAL A 154 -0.57 20.98 16.09
N ASN A 155 -0.74 21.82 15.06
CA ASN A 155 -2.05 22.35 14.68
C ASN A 155 -2.81 21.28 13.90
N CYS A 156 -3.59 20.46 14.61
CA CYS A 156 -4.51 19.47 14.03
C CYS A 156 -5.88 20.10 13.78
#